data_AF-A0A519J3H3-F1
#
_entry.id   AF-A0A519J3H3-F1
#
_cell.length_a   1.000
_cell.length_b   1.000
_cell.length_c   1.000
_cell.angle_alpha   90.00
_cell.angle_beta   90.00
_cell.angle_gamma   90.00
#
_symmetry.space_group_name_H-M   'P 1'
#
loop_
_entity.id
_entity.type
_entity.pdbx_description
1 polymer ?
#
loop_
_entity_poly.entity_id
_entity_poly.type
_entity_poly.pdbx_seq_one_letter_code
_entity_poly.pdbx_strand_id
1 'polypeptide(L)'
;MATAPDWFTVRCRTVNQVRGDAAHGPWAESPVDLTILSAPCPIVRETQPGTRFPAFCPDRHIQGDRTFCVGLGRRPVDSLRRARAWWADLDQYLACQAIAEATRLWPPQNALDHGPAGLYHQRALGLAERLGIMDAYLEAYFDQPSWITSTGLTKLGERKVRLTGPIVARAPAVKGGRKARLLLLELVMAERARRKALKAYKDLIAIGTQTCCGAMRDCGFPRTVALAA
;
A
#
# COMPACT_ATOMS: atom_id res chain seq x y z
N MET A 1 13.60 3.73 -27.29
CA MET A 1 14.73 2.85 -26.92
C MET A 1 14.53 2.39 -25.49
N ALA A 2 14.76 1.09 -25.24
CA ALA A 2 14.32 0.24 -24.11
C ALA A 2 13.78 0.96 -22.86
N THR A 3 12.45 0.93 -22.67
CA THR A 3 11.80 1.31 -21.42
C THR A 3 11.65 0.16 -20.44
N ALA A 4 11.74 -1.09 -20.91
CA ALA A 4 11.72 -2.26 -20.04
C ALA A 4 13.12 -2.47 -19.44
N PRO A 5 13.21 -2.74 -18.13
CA PRO A 5 14.47 -3.08 -17.47
C PRO A 5 14.97 -4.46 -17.91
N ASP A 6 16.26 -4.74 -17.69
CA ASP A 6 16.92 -5.98 -18.14
C ASP A 6 16.33 -7.25 -17.53
N TRP A 7 15.66 -7.14 -16.38
CA TRP A 7 14.97 -8.25 -15.74
C TRP A 7 13.60 -8.59 -16.36
N PHE A 8 13.10 -7.76 -17.30
CA PHE A 8 11.82 -7.97 -17.96
C PHE A 8 12.00 -8.26 -19.46
N THR A 9 11.76 -9.51 -19.86
CA THR A 9 11.85 -9.92 -21.25
C THR A 9 10.52 -9.69 -21.96
N VAL A 10 10.46 -8.70 -22.86
CA VAL A 10 9.26 -8.44 -23.66
C VAL A 10 9.10 -9.51 -24.74
N ARG A 11 7.99 -10.25 -24.70
CA ARG A 11 7.62 -11.25 -25.72
C ARG A 11 6.76 -10.67 -26.83
N CYS A 12 5.82 -9.80 -26.47
CA CYS A 12 4.89 -9.20 -27.42
C CYS A 12 4.58 -7.75 -27.02
N ARG A 13 4.49 -6.87 -28.01
CA ARG A 13 4.09 -5.48 -27.82
C ARG A 13 3.10 -5.07 -28.90
N THR A 14 1.96 -4.54 -28.46
CA THR A 14 0.97 -3.87 -29.30
C THR A 14 0.83 -2.42 -28.86
N VAL A 15 -0.03 -1.65 -29.52
CA VAL A 15 -0.33 -0.26 -29.15
C VAL A 15 -0.84 -0.13 -27.72
N ASN A 16 -1.62 -1.11 -27.23
CA ASN A 16 -2.30 -1.04 -25.93
C ASN A 16 -1.77 -2.05 -24.91
N GLN A 17 -0.81 -2.90 -25.28
CA GLN A 17 -0.40 -4.01 -24.42
C GLN A 17 1.08 -4.34 -24.58
N VAL A 18 1.73 -4.66 -23.47
CA VAL A 18 3.04 -5.33 -23.44
C VAL A 18 2.85 -6.65 -22.68
N ARG A 19 3.33 -7.75 -23.25
CA ARG A 19 3.43 -9.06 -22.57
C ARG A 19 4.89 -9.45 -22.47
N GLY A 20 5.25 -10.05 -21.34
CA GLY A 20 6.62 -10.47 -21.11
C GLY A 20 6.78 -11.20 -19.80
N ASP A 21 8.01 -11.64 -19.57
CA ASP A 21 8.39 -12.42 -18.39
C ASP A 21 9.26 -11.58 -17.48
N ALA A 22 8.89 -11.54 -16.20
CA ALA A 22 9.70 -10.94 -15.14
C ALA A 22 10.57 -12.02 -14.49
N ALA A 23 11.88 -11.96 -14.73
CA ALA A 23 12.88 -12.90 -14.24
C ALA A 23 13.90 -12.15 -13.38
N HIS A 24 13.51 -11.81 -12.15
CA HIS A 24 14.38 -11.09 -11.20
C HIS A 24 14.36 -11.72 -9.82
N GLY A 25 15.52 -11.74 -9.14
CA GLY A 25 15.64 -12.21 -7.77
C GLY A 25 15.05 -13.62 -7.60
N PRO A 26 14.10 -13.83 -6.66
CA PRO A 26 13.45 -15.13 -6.45
C PRO A 26 12.73 -15.71 -7.67
N TRP A 27 12.47 -14.91 -8.71
CA TRP A 27 11.77 -15.31 -9.93
C TRP A 27 12.71 -15.68 -11.08
N ALA A 28 14.03 -15.66 -10.88
CA ALA A 28 15.00 -15.89 -11.96
C ALA A 28 14.84 -17.28 -12.62
N GLU A 29 14.63 -18.34 -11.81
CA GLU A 29 14.46 -19.72 -12.30
C GLU A 29 13.03 -20.04 -12.71
N SER A 30 12.07 -19.23 -12.29
CA SER A 30 10.65 -19.43 -12.57
C SER A 30 9.99 -18.07 -12.82
N PRO A 31 10.14 -17.51 -14.02
CA PRO A 31 9.69 -16.17 -14.33
C PRO A 31 8.17 -16.00 -14.19
N VAL A 32 7.75 -14.78 -13.86
CA VAL A 32 6.33 -14.43 -13.77
C VAL A 32 5.87 -13.88 -15.13
N ASP A 33 4.88 -14.55 -15.73
CA ASP A 33 4.28 -14.11 -17.00
C ASP A 33 3.30 -12.96 -16.76
N LEU A 34 3.62 -11.77 -17.27
CA LEU A 34 2.87 -10.55 -17.05
C LEU A 34 2.30 -9.95 -18.32
N THR A 35 1.11 -9.39 -18.17
CA THR A 35 0.45 -8.52 -19.12
C THR A 35 0.34 -7.12 -18.53
N ILE A 36 0.87 -6.13 -19.26
CA ILE A 36 0.79 -4.71 -18.95
C ILE A 36 -0.12 -4.05 -19.99
N LEU A 37 -1.25 -3.50 -19.58
CA LEU A 37 -2.14 -2.73 -20.45
C LEU A 37 -1.82 -1.24 -20.33
N SER A 38 -1.72 -0.56 -21.47
CA SER A 38 -1.08 0.75 -21.57
C SER A 38 -2.06 1.93 -21.63
N ALA A 39 -1.59 3.03 -21.05
CA ALA A 39 -1.94 4.45 -21.15
C ALA A 39 -3.32 5.00 -20.68
N PRO A 40 -3.33 6.19 -20.03
CA PRO A 40 -2.14 6.90 -19.53
C PRO A 40 -1.56 6.24 -18.26
N CYS A 41 -2.37 5.47 -17.53
CA CYS A 41 -1.98 4.84 -16.27
C CYS A 41 -1.85 3.32 -16.47
N PRO A 42 -0.63 2.78 -16.61
CA PRO A 42 -0.44 1.37 -16.88
C PRO A 42 -1.01 0.50 -15.76
N ILE A 43 -1.61 -0.63 -16.16
CA ILE A 43 -2.15 -1.64 -15.26
C ILE A 43 -1.46 -2.97 -15.58
N VAL A 44 -1.14 -3.75 -14.57
CA VAL A 44 -0.40 -5.00 -14.72
C VAL A 44 -1.10 -6.13 -13.99
N ARG A 45 -1.00 -7.34 -14.54
CA ARG A 45 -1.53 -8.60 -14.00
C ARG A 45 -0.73 -9.77 -14.56
N GLU A 46 -0.92 -10.96 -14.00
CA GLU A 46 -0.51 -12.19 -14.68
C GLU A 46 -1.23 -12.28 -16.04
N THR A 47 -0.54 -12.77 -17.07
CA THR A 47 -1.18 -13.01 -18.38
C THR A 47 -2.37 -13.95 -18.25
N GLN A 48 -2.24 -14.98 -17.40
CA GLN A 48 -3.34 -15.83 -16.96
C GLN A 48 -3.53 -15.66 -15.44
N PRO A 49 -4.44 -14.78 -14.98
CA PRO A 49 -4.62 -14.53 -13.56
C PRO A 49 -5.10 -15.76 -12.78
N GLY A 50 -4.56 -15.94 -11.57
CA GLY A 50 -4.91 -17.08 -10.71
C GLY A 50 -4.00 -18.29 -10.92
N THR A 51 -2.91 -18.16 -11.69
CA THR A 51 -2.02 -19.30 -12.01
C THR A 51 -0.88 -19.43 -11.02
N ARG A 52 -0.10 -18.37 -10.79
CA ARG A 52 0.94 -18.35 -9.76
C ARG A 52 0.45 -17.63 -8.52
N PHE A 53 -0.21 -16.48 -8.69
CA PHE A 53 -0.79 -15.75 -7.58
C PHE A 53 -2.29 -16.02 -7.45
N PRO A 54 -2.90 -15.83 -6.26
CA PRO A 54 -4.35 -15.88 -6.13
C PRO A 54 -5.01 -14.90 -7.09
N ALA A 55 -6.14 -15.29 -7.70
CA ALA A 55 -6.89 -14.41 -8.60
C ALA A 55 -7.38 -13.12 -7.91
N PHE A 56 -7.52 -13.16 -6.58
CA PHE A 56 -7.85 -12.04 -5.71
C PHE A 56 -7.19 -12.24 -4.35
N CYS A 57 -6.47 -11.22 -3.87
CA CYS A 57 -5.89 -11.20 -2.53
C CYS A 57 -5.42 -9.77 -2.21
N PRO A 58 -6.18 -9.00 -1.43
CA PRO A 58 -5.87 -7.61 -1.15
C PRO A 58 -4.63 -7.44 -0.29
N ASP A 59 -4.37 -8.37 0.63
CA ASP A 59 -3.12 -8.40 1.41
C ASP A 59 -1.89 -8.68 0.52
N ARG A 60 -2.07 -9.39 -0.61
CA ARG A 60 -1.05 -9.52 -1.68
C ARG A 60 -1.20 -8.47 -2.77
N HIS A 61 -2.01 -7.44 -2.52
CA HIS A 61 -2.25 -6.32 -3.44
C HIS A 61 -2.76 -6.75 -4.83
N ILE A 62 -3.64 -7.75 -4.87
CA ILE A 62 -4.33 -8.24 -6.08
C ILE A 62 -5.81 -7.87 -5.98
N GLN A 63 -6.27 -7.03 -6.89
CA GLN A 63 -7.61 -6.43 -6.91
C GLN A 63 -8.65 -7.40 -7.50
N GLY A 64 -9.94 -7.10 -7.29
CA GLY A 64 -11.05 -7.93 -7.79
C GLY A 64 -11.13 -8.04 -9.32
N ASP A 65 -10.59 -7.06 -10.04
CA ASP A 65 -10.43 -7.07 -11.50
C ASP A 65 -9.20 -7.88 -11.97
N ARG A 66 -8.56 -8.59 -11.02
CA ARG A 66 -7.37 -9.42 -11.19
C ARG A 66 -6.11 -8.63 -11.58
N THR A 67 -6.11 -7.32 -11.35
CA THR A 67 -4.93 -6.47 -11.55
C THR A 67 -4.17 -6.25 -10.25
N PHE A 68 -2.87 -6.03 -10.37
CA PHE A 68 -2.00 -5.72 -9.26
C PHE A 68 -2.12 -4.25 -8.87
N CYS A 69 -2.15 -3.98 -7.58
CA CYS A 69 -2.02 -2.65 -7.01
C CYS A 69 -0.53 -2.33 -6.83
N VAL A 70 0.12 -1.90 -7.91
CA VAL A 70 1.54 -1.56 -7.93
C VAL A 70 1.75 -0.10 -7.53
N GLY A 71 2.49 0.11 -6.44
CA GLY A 71 2.76 1.43 -5.89
C GLY A 71 1.50 2.15 -5.39
N LEU A 72 1.62 3.46 -5.19
CA LEU A 72 0.50 4.31 -4.74
C LEU A 72 -0.26 4.94 -5.90
N GLY A 73 -1.46 4.41 -6.12
CA GLY A 73 -2.42 4.92 -7.09
C GLY A 73 -1.97 4.72 -8.54
N ARG A 74 -2.94 4.65 -9.44
CA ARG A 74 -2.67 4.62 -10.88
C ARG A 74 -2.23 6.03 -11.32
N ARG A 75 -0.95 6.20 -11.66
CA ARG A 75 -0.38 7.48 -12.11
C ARG A 75 -0.04 7.44 -13.60
N PRO A 76 -0.23 8.55 -14.35
CA PRO A 76 0.20 8.63 -15.73
C PRO A 76 1.70 8.38 -15.88
N VAL A 77 2.09 7.62 -16.92
CA VAL A 77 3.48 7.47 -17.33
C VAL A 77 3.70 8.30 -18.60
N ASP A 78 4.03 9.58 -18.38
CA ASP A 78 4.19 10.62 -19.41
C ASP A 78 5.67 10.96 -19.70
N SER A 79 6.60 10.33 -18.98
CA SER A 79 8.02 10.67 -19.01
C SER A 79 8.87 9.46 -18.65
N LEU A 80 10.12 9.45 -19.13
CA LEU A 80 11.07 8.37 -18.84
C LEU A 80 11.30 8.19 -17.33
N ARG A 81 11.35 9.29 -16.57
CA ARG A 81 11.49 9.24 -15.10
C ARG A 81 10.32 8.50 -14.45
N ARG A 82 9.09 8.79 -14.87
CA ARG A 82 7.91 8.09 -14.34
C ARG A 82 7.85 6.63 -14.79
N ALA A 83 8.29 6.33 -16.02
CA ALA A 83 8.39 4.95 -16.49
C ALA A 83 9.37 4.14 -15.63
N ARG A 84 10.56 4.69 -15.35
CA ARG A 84 11.54 4.07 -14.45
C ARG A 84 10.99 3.85 -13.04
N ALA A 85 10.31 4.86 -12.47
CA ALA A 85 9.69 4.73 -11.16
C ALA A 85 8.61 3.64 -11.13
N TRP A 86 7.77 3.55 -12.17
CA TRP A 86 6.75 2.52 -12.28
C TRP A 86 7.35 1.09 -12.36
N TRP A 87 8.44 0.92 -13.12
CA TRP A 87 9.15 -0.36 -13.17
C TRP A 87 9.78 -0.72 -11.83
N ALA A 88 10.34 0.25 -11.10
CA ALA A 88 10.86 0.03 -9.75
C ALA A 88 9.75 -0.37 -8.77
N ASP A 89 8.57 0.27 -8.84
CA ASP A 89 7.41 -0.11 -8.04
C ASP A 89 6.95 -1.54 -8.35
N LEU A 90 6.99 -1.96 -9.63
CA LEU A 90 6.65 -3.33 -10.05
C LEU A 90 7.67 -4.35 -9.56
N ASP A 91 8.96 -4.04 -9.64
CA ASP A 91 10.02 -4.91 -9.13
C ASP A 91 9.89 -5.13 -7.61
N GLN A 92 9.69 -4.05 -6.86
CA GLN A 92 9.44 -4.10 -5.42
C GLN A 92 8.18 -4.91 -5.09
N TYR A 93 7.10 -4.75 -5.87
CA TYR A 93 5.90 -5.56 -5.73
C TYR A 93 6.17 -7.05 -5.93
N LEU A 94 6.93 -7.42 -6.97
CA LEU A 94 7.29 -8.82 -7.24
C LEU A 94 8.18 -9.40 -6.14
N ALA A 95 9.10 -8.62 -5.58
CA ALA A 95 9.89 -9.04 -4.41
C ALA A 95 9.00 -9.30 -3.19
N CYS A 96 8.04 -8.41 -2.90
CA CYS A 96 7.06 -8.62 -1.84
C CYS A 96 6.20 -9.86 -2.08
N GLN A 97 5.83 -10.14 -3.35
CA GLN A 97 5.09 -11.35 -3.69
C GLN A 97 5.87 -12.63 -3.34
N ALA A 98 7.18 -12.65 -3.57
CA ALA A 98 8.01 -13.80 -3.25
C ALA A 98 8.10 -14.01 -1.73
N ILE A 99 8.26 -12.92 -0.97
CA ILE A 99 8.27 -12.99 0.50
C ILE A 99 6.91 -13.49 1.02
N ALA A 100 5.80 -12.98 0.47
CA ALA A 100 4.46 -13.41 0.84
C ALA A 100 4.21 -14.89 0.48
N GLU A 101 4.74 -15.37 -0.64
CA GLU A 101 4.67 -16.80 -1.00
C GLU A 101 5.42 -17.68 -0.01
N ALA A 102 6.64 -17.28 0.38
CA ALA A 102 7.48 -18.04 1.30
C ALA A 102 6.98 -18.00 2.76
N THR A 103 6.45 -16.86 3.20
CA THR A 103 6.17 -16.59 4.63
C THR A 103 4.69 -16.48 4.97
N ARG A 104 3.81 -16.36 3.96
CA ARG A 104 2.39 -16.02 4.10
C ARG A 104 2.13 -14.68 4.81
N LEU A 105 3.14 -13.80 4.83
CA LEU A 105 3.10 -12.47 5.42
C LEU A 105 3.55 -11.44 4.39
N TRP A 106 2.85 -10.31 4.32
CA TRP A 106 3.27 -9.20 3.47
C TRP A 106 4.31 -8.37 4.24
N PRO A 107 5.43 -7.97 3.63
CA PRO A 107 6.45 -7.17 4.33
C PRO A 107 5.85 -5.86 4.88
N PRO A 108 5.89 -5.60 6.21
CA PRO A 108 5.17 -4.48 6.81
C PRO A 108 5.62 -3.10 6.29
N GLN A 109 6.90 -2.93 5.99
CA GLN A 109 7.44 -1.68 5.44
C GLN A 109 6.95 -1.38 4.01
N ASN A 110 6.40 -2.39 3.33
CA ASN A 110 5.80 -2.28 2.00
C ASN A 110 4.27 -2.43 2.04
N ALA A 111 3.67 -2.41 3.24
CA ALA A 111 2.23 -2.61 3.47
C ALA A 111 1.50 -1.26 3.57
N LEU A 112 1.38 -0.54 2.45
CA LEU A 112 0.50 0.63 2.45
C LEU A 112 -0.95 0.19 2.52
N ASP A 113 -1.74 0.96 3.28
CA ASP A 113 -3.13 0.59 3.53
C ASP A 113 -3.95 0.58 2.23
N HIS A 114 -4.94 -0.31 2.19
CA HIS A 114 -5.80 -0.47 1.03
C HIS A 114 -6.72 0.74 0.78
N GLY A 115 -7.10 0.91 -0.49
CA GLY A 115 -8.06 1.93 -0.90
C GLY A 115 -7.60 3.37 -0.57
N PRO A 116 -8.54 4.28 -0.24
CA PRO A 116 -8.20 5.66 0.10
C PRO A 116 -7.32 5.81 1.35
N ALA A 117 -7.27 4.80 2.22
CA ALA A 117 -6.43 4.83 3.42
C ALA A 117 -4.94 4.92 3.09
N GLY A 118 -4.50 4.31 1.98
CA GLY A 118 -3.10 4.35 1.55
C GLY A 118 -2.56 5.76 1.30
N LEU A 119 -3.40 6.69 0.82
CA LEU A 119 -3.01 8.09 0.62
C LEU A 119 -2.75 8.80 1.95
N TYR A 120 -3.59 8.56 2.95
CA TYR A 120 -3.41 9.11 4.29
C TYR A 120 -2.24 8.46 5.02
N HIS A 121 -2.03 7.16 4.83
CA HIS A 121 -0.88 6.42 5.37
C HIS A 121 0.44 6.99 4.80
N GLN A 122 0.55 7.16 3.47
CA GLN A 122 1.73 7.78 2.86
C GLN A 122 1.99 9.19 3.40
N ARG A 123 0.94 10.01 3.51
CA ARG A 123 1.06 11.37 4.06
C ARG A 123 1.57 11.32 5.50
N ALA A 124 1.07 10.41 6.31
CA ALA A 124 1.49 10.25 7.69
C ALA A 124 2.96 9.79 7.81
N LEU A 125 3.38 8.82 7.00
CA LEU A 125 4.79 8.38 6.91
C LEU A 125 5.72 9.55 6.56
N GLY A 126 5.39 10.32 5.51
CA GLY A 126 6.21 11.48 5.10
C GLY A 126 6.23 12.60 6.14
N LEU A 127 5.16 12.79 6.92
CA LEU A 127 5.15 13.74 8.04
C LEU A 127 6.00 13.24 9.22
N ALA A 128 5.91 11.95 9.56
CA ALA A 128 6.68 11.34 10.63
C ALA A 128 8.18 11.37 10.33
N GLU A 129 8.59 11.12 9.08
CA GLU A 129 9.96 11.25 8.61
C GLU A 129 10.48 12.69 8.77
N ARG A 130 9.73 13.69 8.27
CA ARG A 130 10.11 15.11 8.38
C ARG A 130 10.22 15.61 9.82
N LEU A 131 9.48 14.98 10.72
CA LEU A 131 9.48 15.28 12.16
C LEU A 131 10.53 14.48 12.93
N GLY A 132 11.15 13.46 12.32
CA GLY A 132 12.10 12.55 12.98
C GLY A 132 11.46 11.68 14.06
N ILE A 133 10.18 11.27 13.88
CA ILE A 133 9.40 10.50 14.86
C ILE A 133 8.79 9.23 14.23
N MET A 134 9.50 8.62 13.28
CA MET A 134 9.01 7.45 12.55
C MET A 134 8.62 6.31 13.50
N ASP A 135 9.45 6.00 14.49
CA ASP A 135 9.19 4.90 15.43
C ASP A 135 7.88 5.10 16.21
N ALA A 136 7.65 6.31 16.73
CA ALA A 136 6.41 6.65 17.42
C ALA A 136 5.17 6.57 16.51
N TYR A 137 5.34 6.85 15.20
CA TYR A 137 4.27 6.65 14.23
C TYR A 137 4.01 5.17 13.95
N LEU A 138 5.07 4.35 13.80
CA LEU A 138 4.93 2.92 13.55
C LEU A 138 4.29 2.20 14.74
N GLU A 139 4.63 2.57 15.98
CA GLU A 139 3.92 2.10 17.18
C GLU A 139 2.42 2.39 17.08
N ALA A 140 2.06 3.62 16.73
CA ALA A 140 0.65 4.00 16.54
C ALA A 140 -0.03 3.24 15.40
N TYR A 141 0.71 2.97 14.32
CA TYR A 141 0.22 2.23 13.16
C TYR A 141 -0.07 0.77 13.51
N PHE A 142 0.81 0.12 14.27
CA PHE A 142 0.67 -1.25 14.78
C PHE A 142 -0.20 -1.35 16.05
N ASP A 143 -1.12 -0.41 16.22
CA ASP A 143 -2.09 -0.35 17.32
C ASP A 143 -1.48 -0.45 18.74
N GLN A 144 -0.20 -0.06 18.90
CA GLN A 144 0.39 0.10 20.22
C GLN A 144 -0.16 1.36 20.89
N PRO A 145 -0.18 1.41 22.24
CA PRO A 145 -0.56 2.60 22.98
C PRO A 145 0.27 3.82 22.53
N SER A 146 -0.37 4.80 21.90
CA SER A 146 0.31 5.97 21.35
C SER A 146 -0.45 7.26 21.62
N TRP A 147 0.29 8.35 21.79
CA TRP A 147 -0.28 9.69 21.92
C TRP A 147 -0.94 10.14 20.61
N ILE A 148 -0.49 9.63 19.45
CA ILE A 148 -1.02 9.98 18.12
C ILE A 148 -2.48 9.54 17.97
N THR A 149 -2.83 8.38 18.53
CA THR A 149 -4.16 7.74 18.41
C THR A 149 -5.06 8.01 19.61
N SER A 150 -4.57 8.73 20.62
CA SER A 150 -5.34 9.01 21.85
C SER A 150 -6.65 9.76 21.58
N THR A 151 -7.71 9.42 22.34
CA THR A 151 -9.07 9.94 22.13
C THR A 151 -9.28 11.37 22.61
N GLY A 152 -8.40 11.90 23.47
CA GLY A 152 -8.46 13.27 24.00
C GLY A 152 -8.23 14.38 22.96
N LEU A 153 -8.04 14.01 21.68
CA LEU A 153 -7.70 14.92 20.58
C LEU A 153 -8.95 15.35 19.78
N THR A 154 -10.15 15.04 20.25
CA THR A 154 -11.46 15.27 19.61
C THR A 154 -11.82 16.75 19.44
N LYS A 155 -11.25 17.68 20.23
CA LYS A 155 -11.59 19.13 20.19
C LYS A 155 -10.78 19.98 19.21
N LEU A 156 -10.10 19.35 18.24
CA LEU A 156 -9.30 20.04 17.23
C LEU A 156 -10.09 20.45 15.98
N GLY A 157 -11.39 20.14 15.98
CA GLY A 157 -12.34 20.58 14.97
C GLY A 157 -12.68 22.06 15.12
N GLU A 158 -12.55 22.78 14.01
CA GLU A 158 -13.25 24.03 13.66
C GLU A 158 -12.73 25.39 14.18
N ARG A 159 -11.95 25.49 15.25
CA ARG A 159 -11.35 26.80 15.64
C ARG A 159 -9.92 26.69 16.16
N LYS A 160 -9.12 27.72 15.82
CA LYS A 160 -7.73 28.01 16.23
C LYS A 160 -7.17 27.02 17.25
N VAL A 161 -6.39 26.07 16.77
CA VAL A 161 -5.70 25.05 17.57
C VAL A 161 -4.90 25.73 18.67
N ARG A 162 -5.31 25.55 19.93
CA ARG A 162 -4.40 25.82 21.05
C ARG A 162 -3.31 24.76 20.99
N LEU A 163 -2.11 25.17 20.62
CA LEU A 163 -0.87 24.38 20.57
C LEU A 163 -0.37 23.95 21.98
N THR A 164 -1.28 23.90 22.95
CA THR A 164 -1.07 23.60 24.37
C THR A 164 -2.01 22.50 24.88
N GLY A 165 -2.70 21.81 23.97
CA GLY A 165 -3.54 20.65 24.33
C GLY A 165 -2.71 19.42 24.74
N PRO A 166 -3.36 18.38 25.28
CA PRO A 166 -2.70 17.15 25.79
C PRO A 166 -1.76 16.46 24.78
N ILE A 167 -1.96 16.69 23.47
CA ILE A 167 -1.08 16.26 22.37
C ILE A 167 0.34 16.72 22.61
N VAL A 168 0.53 18.01 22.83
CA VAL A 168 1.86 18.64 22.85
C VAL A 168 2.59 18.30 24.15
N ALA A 169 1.85 17.99 25.22
CA ALA A 169 2.41 17.54 26.48
C ALA A 169 2.91 16.08 26.44
N ARG A 170 2.34 15.24 25.57
CA ARG A 170 2.71 13.81 25.43
C ARG A 170 3.53 13.51 24.18
N ALA A 171 3.52 14.40 23.19
CA ALA A 171 4.33 14.29 22.00
C ALA A 171 5.82 14.43 22.36
N PRO A 172 6.72 13.76 21.61
CA PRO A 172 8.16 13.98 21.74
C PRO A 172 8.47 15.47 21.62
N ALA A 173 9.51 15.92 22.31
CA ALA A 173 10.03 17.26 22.14
C ALA A 173 10.62 17.39 20.72
N VAL A 174 9.79 17.81 19.76
CA VAL A 174 10.24 18.02 18.39
C VAL A 174 10.98 19.35 18.31
N LYS A 175 12.20 19.33 17.76
CA LYS A 175 12.95 20.55 17.47
C LYS A 175 12.18 21.39 16.45
N GLY A 176 11.75 22.58 16.85
CA GLY A 176 11.09 23.55 15.96
C GLY A 176 9.93 24.28 16.64
N GLY A 177 9.75 25.54 16.26
CA GLY A 177 8.67 26.38 16.80
C GLY A 177 7.29 26.01 16.25
N ARG A 178 6.49 27.03 15.90
CA ARG A 178 5.11 26.87 15.41
C ARG A 178 4.96 25.86 14.25
N LYS A 179 5.94 25.81 13.34
CA LYS A 179 5.93 24.94 12.16
C LYS A 179 5.91 23.45 12.52
N ALA A 180 6.75 23.01 13.47
CA ALA A 180 6.80 21.61 13.90
C ALA A 180 5.46 21.19 14.53
N ARG A 181 4.84 22.09 15.31
CA ARG A 181 3.53 21.83 15.92
C ARG A 181 2.39 21.69 14.90
N LEU A 182 2.42 22.43 13.80
CA LEU A 182 1.45 22.27 12.72
C LEU A 182 1.61 20.94 11.98
N LEU A 183 2.85 20.50 11.75
CA LEU A 183 3.14 19.20 11.15
C LEU A 183 2.69 18.03 12.04
N LEU A 184 2.90 18.13 13.36
CA LEU A 184 2.40 17.15 14.33
C LEU A 184 0.86 17.04 14.27
N LEU A 185 0.17 18.18 14.18
CA LEU A 185 -1.27 18.18 14.03
C LEU A 185 -1.70 17.50 12.73
N GLU A 186 -1.04 17.84 11.63
CA GLU A 186 -1.32 17.26 10.32
C GLU A 186 -1.13 15.74 10.32
N LEU A 187 -0.10 15.25 11.02
CA LEU A 187 0.14 13.82 11.21
C LEU A 187 -1.04 13.15 11.94
N VAL A 188 -1.50 13.72 13.05
CA VAL A 188 -2.65 13.20 13.82
C VAL A 188 -3.93 13.20 12.97
N MET A 189 -4.15 14.25 12.17
CA MET A 189 -5.31 14.32 11.27
C MET A 189 -5.24 13.28 10.16
N ALA A 190 -4.06 13.09 9.55
CA ALA A 190 -3.82 12.08 8.55
C ALA A 190 -4.07 10.67 9.11
N GLU A 191 -3.57 10.37 10.31
CA GLU A 191 -3.76 9.06 10.96
C GLU A 191 -5.25 8.77 11.26
N ARG A 192 -6.01 9.77 11.71
CA ARG A 192 -7.47 9.63 11.88
C ARG A 192 -8.19 9.37 10.58
N ALA A 193 -7.84 10.11 9.53
CA ALA A 193 -8.41 9.94 8.21
C ALA A 193 -8.08 8.56 7.63
N ARG A 194 -6.84 8.08 7.82
CA ARG A 194 -6.39 6.73 7.48
C ARG A 194 -7.26 5.67 8.16
N ARG A 195 -7.38 5.70 9.49
CA ARG A 195 -8.18 4.73 10.26
C ARG A 195 -9.65 4.73 9.83
N LYS A 196 -10.25 5.91 9.63
CA LYS A 196 -11.63 6.04 9.13
C LYS A 196 -11.78 5.41 7.74
N ALA A 197 -10.88 5.72 6.82
CA ALA A 197 -10.90 5.19 5.46
C ALA A 197 -10.65 3.66 5.43
N LEU A 198 -9.73 3.16 6.26
CA LEU A 198 -9.43 1.74 6.35
C LEU A 198 -10.62 0.97 6.92
N LYS A 199 -11.28 1.52 7.95
CA LYS A 199 -12.53 0.93 8.45
C LYS A 199 -13.60 0.87 7.37
N ALA A 200 -13.85 1.98 6.66
CA ALA A 200 -14.84 2.01 5.58
C ALA A 200 -14.52 0.99 4.46
N TYR A 201 -13.24 0.83 4.12
CA TYR A 201 -12.80 -0.20 3.17
C TYR A 201 -13.10 -1.61 3.70
N LYS A 202 -12.74 -1.91 4.95
CA LYS A 202 -13.04 -3.22 5.59
C LYS A 202 -14.54 -3.50 5.65
N ASP A 203 -15.36 -2.50 5.96
CA ASP A 203 -16.82 -2.64 5.99
C ASP A 203 -17.38 -2.95 4.58
N LEU A 204 -16.89 -2.26 3.54
CA LEU A 204 -17.28 -2.52 2.14
C LEU A 204 -16.94 -3.95 1.72
N ILE A 205 -15.74 -4.39 2.09
CA ILE A 205 -15.24 -5.74 1.83
C ILE A 205 -16.11 -6.79 2.53
N ALA A 206 -16.47 -6.57 3.79
CA ALA A 206 -17.27 -7.51 4.57
C ALA A 206 -18.67 -7.75 3.97
N ILE A 207 -19.21 -6.77 3.23
CA ILE A 207 -20.49 -6.87 2.52
C ILE A 207 -20.31 -7.46 1.11
N GLY A 208 -19.08 -7.52 0.59
CA GLY A 208 -18.77 -8.04 -0.73
C GLY A 208 -18.88 -9.56 -0.83
N THR A 209 -18.90 -10.06 -2.06
CA THR A 209 -18.91 -11.50 -2.37
C THR A 209 -17.52 -12.13 -2.41
N GLN A 210 -16.46 -11.35 -2.18
CA GLN A 210 -15.08 -11.80 -2.26
C GLN A 210 -14.65 -12.48 -0.97
N THR A 211 -14.06 -13.67 -1.09
CA THR A 211 -13.58 -14.45 0.04
C THR A 211 -12.06 -14.49 0.10
N CYS A 212 -11.53 -14.77 1.28
CA CYS A 212 -10.11 -14.99 1.50
C CYS A 212 -9.64 -16.22 0.71
N CYS A 213 -8.57 -16.05 -0.07
CA CYS A 213 -7.94 -17.12 -0.85
C CYS A 213 -7.07 -18.09 -0.02
N GLY A 214 -6.86 -17.81 1.27
CA GLY A 214 -6.04 -18.65 2.16
C GLY A 214 -4.51 -18.51 2.00
N ALA A 215 -4.04 -17.66 1.07
CA ALA A 215 -2.61 -17.49 0.82
C ALA A 215 -1.85 -16.72 1.93
N MET A 216 -2.56 -15.96 2.76
CA MET A 216 -1.98 -15.13 3.81
C MET A 216 -2.43 -15.63 5.18
N ARG A 217 -1.53 -15.52 6.18
CA ARG A 217 -1.79 -15.98 7.55
C ARG A 217 -2.94 -15.20 8.19
N ASP A 218 -2.87 -13.87 8.11
CA ASP A 218 -3.75 -12.94 8.85
C ASP A 218 -4.64 -12.14 7.89
N CYS A 219 -5.31 -12.85 6.97
CA CYS A 219 -6.20 -12.20 6.02
C CYS A 219 -7.52 -11.77 6.67
N GLY A 220 -7.79 -10.46 6.65
CA GLY A 220 -8.99 -9.86 7.24
C GLY A 220 -10.30 -10.12 6.48
N PHE A 221 -10.27 -10.95 5.43
CA PHE A 221 -11.44 -11.31 4.63
C PHE A 221 -12.11 -12.57 5.15
N PRO A 222 -13.44 -12.68 5.05
CA PRO A 222 -14.14 -13.91 5.40
C PRO A 222 -13.60 -15.06 4.54
N ARG A 223 -13.18 -16.15 5.19
CA ARG A 223 -12.81 -17.38 4.49
C ARG A 223 -14.08 -17.97 3.89
N THR A 224 -14.01 -18.51 2.68
CA THR A 224 -15.08 -19.37 2.17
C THR A 224 -15.23 -20.48 3.20
N VAL A 225 -16.35 -20.51 3.93
CA VAL A 225 -16.70 -21.69 4.71
C VAL A 225 -16.79 -22.79 3.65
N ALA A 226 -15.85 -23.74 3.68
CA ALA A 226 -16.02 -24.95 2.89
C ALA A 226 -17.41 -25.46 3.30
N LEU A 227 -18.37 -25.40 2.37
CA LEU A 227 -19.62 -26.13 2.53
C LEU A 227 -19.15 -27.56 2.77
N ALA A 228 -19.26 -28.00 4.02
CA ALA A 228 -18.97 -29.37 4.40
C ALA A 228 -19.85 -30.23 3.50
N ALA A 229 -19.19 -31.07 2.70
CA ALA A 229 -19.82 -32.10 1.91
C ALA A 229 -20.53 -33.10 2.82
#